data_AF-A0A7G6E1B9-F1
#
_entry.id   AF-A0A7G6E1B9-F1
#
_cell.length_a   1.000
_cell.length_b   1.000
_cell.length_c   1.000
_cell.angle_alpha   90.00
_cell.angle_beta   90.00
_cell.angle_gamma   90.00
#
_symmetry.space_group_name_H-M   'P 1'
#
loop_
_entity.id
_entity.type
_entity.pdbx_description
1 polymer ?
#
loop_
_entity_poly.entity_id
_entity_poly.type
_entity_poly.pdbx_seq_one_letter_code
_entity_poly.pdbx_strand_id
1 'polypeptide(L)' 'MEGRTDMCLKCQNKEFSDYAKFCKMCGTPLLNTCTDEKCAKVNIPDAWHCEYCGAPTLFGSNGLLAEYENSFGD' A
#
# COMPACT_ATOMS: atom_id res chain seq x y z
N MET A 1 10.24 -8.39 2.52
CA MET A 1 9.53 -7.87 3.71
C MET A 1 8.09 -8.34 3.64
N GLU A 2 7.55 -8.88 4.73
CA GLU A 2 6.15 -9.32 4.79
C GLU A 2 5.19 -8.12 4.63
N GLY A 3 4.06 -8.32 3.94
CA GLY A 3 3.03 -7.29 3.72
C GLY A 3 3.39 -6.19 2.71
N ARG A 4 4.55 -6.27 2.04
CA ARG A 4 4.91 -5.35 0.94
C ARG A 4 4.29 -5.82 -0.38
N THR A 5 3.68 -4.90 -1.12
CA THR A 5 3.24 -5.17 -2.50
C THR A 5 4.44 -5.54 -3.40
N ASP A 6 4.23 -6.43 -4.36
CA ASP A 6 5.21 -6.83 -5.38
C ASP A 6 5.28 -5.84 -6.55
N MET A 7 4.32 -4.92 -6.63
CA MET A 7 4.21 -3.92 -7.69
C MET A 7 3.73 -2.58 -7.14
N CYS A 8 4.32 -1.48 -7.62
CA CYS A 8 3.88 -0.13 -7.27
C CYS A 8 2.48 0.14 -7.84
N LEU A 9 1.49 0.37 -6.96
CA LEU A 9 0.09 0.62 -7.36
C LEU A 9 -0.11 1.86 -8.25
N LYS A 10 0.86 2.79 -8.25
CA LYS A 10 0.78 4.03 -9.04
C LYS A 10 1.45 3.94 -10.42
N CYS A 11 2.58 3.25 -10.55
CA CYS A 11 3.40 3.26 -11.78
C CYS A 11 3.83 1.87 -12.26
N GLN A 12 3.36 0.80 -11.62
CA GLN A 12 3.66 -0.59 -11.94
C GLN A 12 5.12 -1.03 -11.90
N ASN A 13 6.05 -0.21 -11.39
CA ASN A 13 7.42 -0.66 -11.14
C ASN A 13 7.41 -1.88 -10.19
N LYS A 14 8.11 -2.96 -10.57
CA LYS A 14 8.24 -4.21 -9.79
C LYS A 14 9.63 -4.41 -9.19
N GLU A 15 10.58 -3.53 -9.53
CA GLU A 15 11.95 -3.64 -9.06
C GLU A 15 12.16 -2.85 -7.76
N PHE A 16 12.37 -3.58 -6.66
CA PHE A 16 12.58 -3.02 -5.33
C PHE A 16 13.77 -3.69 -4.64
N SER A 17 14.56 -2.92 -3.89
CA SER A 17 15.50 -3.51 -2.92
C SER A 17 14.75 -4.18 -1.78
N ASP A 18 15.36 -5.12 -1.05
CA ASP A 18 14.69 -5.93 -0.03
C ASP A 18 13.98 -5.12 1.08
N TYR A 19 14.50 -3.92 1.36
CA TYR A 19 14.03 -3.03 2.43
C TYR A 19 13.28 -1.79 1.92
N ALA A 20 13.02 -1.67 0.61
CA ALA A 20 12.30 -0.53 0.07
C ALA A 20 10.89 -0.43 0.66
N LYS A 21 10.59 0.71 1.28
CA LYS A 21 9.24 1.09 1.77
C LYS A 21 8.49 2.00 0.79
N PHE A 22 9.22 2.56 -0.18
CA PHE A 22 8.70 3.48 -1.19
C PHE A 22 9.22 3.05 -2.57
N CYS A 23 8.42 3.31 -3.60
CA CYS A 23 8.80 3.05 -4.97
C CYS A 23 9.95 3.97 -5.41
N LYS A 24 11.04 3.40 -5.94
CA LYS A 24 12.19 4.17 -6.46
C LYS A 24 11.85 5.07 -7.64
N MET A 25 10.75 4.80 -8.36
CA MET A 25 10.35 5.52 -9.57
C MET A 25 9.44 6.72 -9.28
N CYS A 26 8.52 6.61 -8.31
CA CYS A 26 7.49 7.63 -8.09
C CYS A 26 7.24 8.00 -6.61
N GLY A 27 7.94 7.38 -5.66
CA GLY A 27 7.81 7.67 -4.23
C GLY A 27 6.56 7.09 -3.55
N THR A 28 5.67 6.39 -4.26
CA THR A 28 4.48 5.77 -3.66
C THR A 28 4.85 4.73 -2.60
N PRO A 29 4.17 4.71 -1.44
CA PRO A 29 4.39 3.68 -0.41
C PRO A 29 4.16 2.26 -0.95
N LEU A 30 4.98 1.31 -0.50
CA LEU A 30 4.89 -0.11 -0.87
C LEU A 30 4.28 -0.99 0.24
N LEU A 31 4.00 -0.40 1.40
CA LEU A 31 3.43 -1.07 2.56
C LEU A 31 2.09 -0.43 2.90
N ASN A 32 1.06 -1.26 3.06
CA ASN A 32 -0.27 -0.78 3.41
C ASN A 32 -0.42 -0.65 4.94
N THR A 33 0.05 0.45 5.51
CA THR A 33 0.07 0.62 6.98
C THR A 33 -1.22 1.25 7.48
N CYS A 34 -1.71 0.86 8.66
CA CYS A 34 -2.81 1.54 9.33
C CYS A 34 -2.49 3.01 9.60
N THR A 35 -3.45 3.91 9.41
CA THR A 35 -3.27 5.35 9.66
C THR A 35 -3.41 5.74 11.13
N ASP A 36 -3.98 4.87 11.97
CA ASP A 36 -3.94 5.05 13.43
C ASP A 36 -2.54 4.70 13.96
N GLU A 37 -1.80 5.70 14.41
CA GLU A 37 -0.43 5.56 14.95
C GLU A 37 -0.36 4.63 16.18
N LYS A 38 -1.44 4.48 16.94
CA LYS A 38 -1.48 3.52 18.06
C LYS A 38 -1.54 2.08 17.58
N CYS A 39 -2.13 1.84 16.42
CA CYS A 39 -2.20 0.51 15.80
C CYS A 39 -0.96 0.23 14.96
N ALA A 40 -0.67 1.10 13.98
CA ALA A 40 0.49 1.07 13.08
C ALA A 40 0.79 -0.29 12.40
N LYS A 41 -0.18 -1.21 12.36
CA LYS A 41 -0.02 -2.53 11.72
C LYS A 41 0.11 -2.39 10.21
N VAL A 42 1.00 -3.18 9.62
CA VAL A 42 1.00 -3.43 8.18
C VAL A 42 -0.14 -4.39 7.86
N ASN A 43 -0.93 -4.06 6.85
CA ASN A 43 -2.06 -4.86 6.38
C ASN A 43 -1.73 -5.48 5.02
N ILE A 44 -2.56 -6.42 4.61
CA ILE A 44 -2.54 -6.96 3.25
C ILE A 44 -2.73 -5.84 2.21
N PRO A 45 -2.13 -5.96 1.01
CA PRO A 45 -2.08 -4.86 0.04
C PRO A 45 -3.45 -4.34 -0.44
N ASP A 46 -4.50 -5.16 -0.45
CA ASP A 46 -5.86 -4.83 -0.89
C ASP A 46 -6.78 -4.32 0.24
N ALA A 47 -6.29 -4.24 1.48
CA ALA A 47 -7.08 -3.77 2.61
C ALA A 47 -7.34 -2.26 2.56
N TRP A 48 -8.59 -1.87 2.34
CA TRP A 48 -9.05 -0.47 2.47
C TRP A 48 -9.04 0.03 3.92
N HIS A 49 -9.28 -0.87 4.87
CA HIS A 49 -9.34 -0.61 6.31
C HIS A 49 -8.50 -1.66 7.05
N CYS A 50 -7.92 -1.25 8.17
CA CYS A 50 -7.06 -2.09 9.00
C CYS A 50 -7.85 -3.24 9.61
N GLU A 51 -7.44 -4.48 9.36
CA GLU A 51 -8.14 -5.68 9.86
C GLU A 51 -8.06 -5.85 11.39
N TYR A 52 -7.20 -5.07 12.05
CA TYR A 52 -6.97 -5.12 13.49
C TYR A 52 -7.79 -4.08 14.27
N CYS A 53 -8.13 -2.94 13.67
CA CYS A 53 -8.78 -1.83 14.39
C CYS A 53 -9.85 -1.08 13.60
N GLY A 54 -10.06 -1.40 12.32
CA GLY A 54 -11.07 -0.76 11.46
C GLY A 54 -10.70 0.64 10.95
N ALA A 55 -9.64 1.27 11.43
CA ALA A 55 -9.17 2.55 10.90
C ALA A 55 -8.70 2.41 9.43
N PRO A 56 -8.78 3.46 8.60
CA PRO A 56 -8.27 3.41 7.23
C PRO A 56 -6.80 2.98 7.16
N THR A 57 -6.42 2.40 6.04
CA THR A 57 -5.01 2.14 5.72
C THR A 57 -4.44 3.23 4.83
N LEU A 58 -3.12 3.33 4.70
CA LEU A 58 -2.49 4.31 3.82
C LEU A 58 -2.92 4.14 2.36
N PHE A 59 -3.12 2.90 1.88
CA PHE A 59 -3.54 2.70 0.49
C PHE A 59 -4.99 3.12 0.28
N GLY A 60 -5.88 2.77 1.22
CA GLY A 60 -7.27 3.19 1.20
C GLY A 60 -7.43 4.71 1.34
N SER A 61 -6.75 5.32 2.33
CA SER A 61 -6.88 6.76 2.62
C SER A 61 -6.34 7.66 1.51
N ASN A 62 -5.29 7.21 0.80
CA ASN A 62 -4.68 7.98 -0.27
C ASN A 62 -5.33 7.72 -1.64
N GLY A 63 -6.41 6.93 -1.69
CA GLY A 63 -7.07 6.56 -2.94
C GLY A 63 -6.23 5.67 -3.86
N LEU A 64 -5.12 5.11 -3.38
CA LEU A 64 -4.20 4.29 -4.20
C LEU A 64 -4.86 3.01 -4.71
N LEU A 65 -5.76 2.43 -3.92
CA LEU A 65 -6.55 1.26 -4.33
C LEU A 65 -7.54 1.65 -5.44
N ALA A 66 -8.28 2.74 -5.26
CA ALA A 66 -9.18 3.26 -6.28
C ALA A 66 -8.45 3.60 -7.59
N GLU A 67 -7.31 4.29 -7.51
CA GLU A 67 -6.49 4.66 -8.67
C GLU A 67 -6.01 3.41 -9.42
N TYR A 68 -5.56 2.40 -8.68
CA TYR A 68 -5.13 1.13 -9.25
C TYR A 68 -6.28 0.40 -9.96
N GLU A 69 -7.43 0.24 -9.29
CA GLU A 69 -8.61 -0.40 -9.87
C GLU A 69 -9.08 0.32 -11.14
N ASN A 70 -9.15 1.65 -11.13
CA ASN A 70 -9.59 2.43 -12.29
C ASN A 70 -8.59 2.41 -13.47
N SER A 71 -7.30 2.21 -13.19
CA SER A 71 -6.25 2.26 -14.21
C SER A 71 -5.90 0.88 -14.76
N PHE A 72 -6.02 -0.15 -13.92
CA PHE A 72 -5.41 -1.47 -14.13
C PHE A 72 -6.25 -2.64 -13.58
N GLY A 73 -7.42 -2.37 -12.99
CA GLY A 73 -8.37 -3.42 -12.63
C GLY A 73 -9.01 -3.98 -13.89
N ASP A 74 -8.81 -5.28 -14.13
CA ASP A 74 -9.51 -6.03 -15.17
C ASP A 74 -10.96 -6.36 -14.76
#